data_AF-A0A822YYM3-F1
#
_entry.id   AF-A0A822YYM3-F1
#
_cell.length_a   1.000
_cell.length_b   1.000
_cell.length_c   1.000
_cell.angle_alpha   90.00
_cell.angle_beta   90.00
_cell.angle_gamma   90.00
#
_symmetry.space_group_name_H-M   'P 1'
#
loop_
_entity.id
_entity.type
_entity.pdbx_description
1 polymer ?
#
loop_
_entity_poly.entity_id
_entity_poly.type
_entity_poly.pdbx_seq_one_letter_code
_entity_poly.pdbx_strand_id
1 'polypeptide(L)'
;MVDLPRITRVPVLGQPQDTYEQISYIIMEYIMPKGCIILKVLSTTIDLPTYKSIRMSQRIDTTGERTLAMVTKCDKAPEDLLEKVTSDDVNIGLGYICVRNHIKDESYEEARVEEARLSDEW
;
A
#
# COMPACT_ATOMS: atom_id res chain seq x y z
N MET A 1 -12.73 5.79 -8.71
CA MET A 1 -11.70 4.95 -8.08
C MET A 1 -11.63 3.64 -8.87
N VAL A 2 -10.45 3.13 -9.17
CA VAL A 2 -10.26 1.88 -9.91
C VAL A 2 -9.43 0.94 -9.03
N ASP A 3 -9.91 -0.29 -8.85
CA ASP A 3 -9.13 -1.34 -8.19
C ASP A 3 -8.28 -2.09 -9.22
N LEU A 4 -7.03 -2.36 -8.89
CA LEU A 4 -6.05 -2.94 -9.80
C LEU A 4 -5.63 -4.33 -9.32
N PRO A 5 -5.28 -5.25 -10.24
CA PRO A 5 -4.88 -6.59 -9.85
C PRO A 5 -3.67 -6.58 -8.91
N ARG A 6 -3.68 -7.48 -7.92
CA ARG A 6 -2.54 -7.65 -7.03
C ARG A 6 -1.32 -8.14 -7.79
N ILE A 7 -0.20 -7.47 -7.59
CA ILE A 7 1.09 -7.85 -8.19
C ILE A 7 1.51 -9.23 -7.65
N THR A 8 1.49 -10.26 -8.51
CA THR A 8 2.03 -11.60 -8.22
C THR A 8 3.18 -11.93 -9.16
N ARG A 9 4.24 -12.57 -8.65
CA ARG A 9 5.36 -13.08 -9.47
C ARG A 9 5.28 -14.57 -9.72
N VAL A 10 4.49 -15.28 -8.93
CA VAL A 10 4.41 -16.73 -9.02
C VAL A 10 3.06 -17.05 -9.63
N PRO A 11 3.03 -17.59 -10.87
CA PRO A 11 1.80 -18.09 -11.43
C PRO A 11 1.33 -19.25 -10.56
N VAL A 12 0.05 -19.23 -10.17
CA VAL A 12 -0.60 -20.37 -9.54
C VAL A 12 -1.21 -21.27 -10.61
N LEU A 13 -1.63 -22.48 -10.22
CA LEU A 13 -2.22 -23.45 -11.15
C LEU A 13 -3.37 -22.81 -11.94
N GLY A 14 -3.28 -22.82 -13.27
CA GLY A 14 -4.27 -22.22 -14.17
C GLY A 14 -3.99 -20.79 -14.61
N GLN A 15 -2.88 -20.16 -14.17
CA GLN A 15 -2.45 -18.85 -14.66
C GLN A 15 -1.37 -18.95 -15.75
N PRO A 16 -1.35 -18.01 -16.73
CA PRO A 16 -0.27 -17.89 -17.71
C PRO A 16 1.09 -17.67 -17.04
N GLN A 17 2.18 -18.11 -17.70
CA GLN A 17 3.54 -17.89 -17.19
C GLN A 17 3.93 -16.40 -17.14
N ASP A 18 3.33 -15.59 -18.01
CA ASP A 18 3.52 -14.14 -18.16
C ASP A 18 2.53 -13.30 -17.34
N THR A 19 1.91 -13.89 -16.30
CA THR A 19 0.92 -13.20 -15.45
C THR A 19 1.48 -11.92 -14.82
N TYR A 20 2.78 -11.91 -14.46
CA TYR A 20 3.41 -10.73 -13.90
C TYR A 20 3.46 -9.57 -14.90
N GLU A 21 3.83 -9.86 -16.14
CA GLU A 21 3.91 -8.92 -17.25
C GLU A 21 2.52 -8.36 -17.59
N GLN A 22 1.52 -9.24 -17.68
CA GLN A 22 0.14 -8.84 -17.95
C GLN A 22 -0.42 -7.91 -16.85
N ILE A 23 -0.22 -8.26 -15.58
CA ILE A 23 -0.65 -7.42 -14.46
C ILE A 23 0.10 -6.09 -14.46
N SER A 24 1.42 -6.11 -14.70
CA SER A 24 2.22 -4.89 -14.73
C SER A 24 1.78 -3.96 -15.85
N TYR A 25 1.45 -4.51 -17.03
CA TYR A 25 0.90 -3.75 -18.15
C TYR A 25 -0.42 -3.08 -17.78
N ILE A 26 -1.37 -3.84 -17.21
CA ILE A 26 -2.66 -3.31 -16.74
C ILE A 26 -2.43 -2.17 -15.75
N ILE A 27 -1.59 -2.37 -14.72
CA ILE A 27 -1.34 -1.32 -13.73
C ILE A 27 -0.76 -0.06 -14.39
N MET A 28 0.19 -0.20 -15.32
CA MET A 28 0.83 0.95 -15.95
C MET A 28 -0.15 1.80 -16.76
N GLU A 29 -1.05 1.17 -17.52
CA GLU A 29 -2.10 1.87 -18.26
C GLU A 29 -2.92 2.82 -17.37
N TYR A 30 -3.22 2.40 -16.12
CA TYR A 30 -4.00 3.21 -15.19
C TYR A 30 -3.19 4.28 -14.45
N ILE A 31 -1.91 4.03 -14.13
CA ILE A 31 -1.11 4.97 -13.33
C ILE A 31 -0.27 5.94 -14.17
N MET A 32 -0.10 5.68 -15.48
CA MET A 32 0.68 6.53 -16.39
C MET A 32 0.06 7.93 -16.62
N PRO A 33 -1.28 8.10 -16.73
CA PRO A 33 -1.87 9.43 -16.87
C PRO A 33 -1.53 10.35 -15.68
N LYS A 34 -1.09 11.58 -15.96
CA LYS A 34 -0.67 12.56 -14.92
C LYS A 34 -1.79 13.00 -13.97
N GLY A 35 -3.04 12.93 -14.42
CA GLY A 35 -4.22 13.25 -13.58
C GLY A 35 -4.64 12.15 -12.63
N CYS A 36 -3.91 11.03 -12.59
CA CYS A 36 -4.21 9.89 -11.72
C CYS A 36 -3.46 10.00 -10.39
N ILE A 37 -4.20 9.95 -9.27
CA ILE A 37 -3.65 9.73 -7.93
C ILE A 37 -3.40 8.24 -7.74
N ILE A 38 -2.17 7.91 -7.34
CA ILE A 38 -1.74 6.55 -7.07
C ILE A 38 -1.93 6.25 -5.59
N LEU A 39 -2.99 5.52 -5.26
CA LEU A 39 -3.21 5.02 -3.91
C LEU A 39 -2.52 3.67 -3.75
N LYS A 40 -1.54 3.59 -2.84
CA LYS A 40 -0.83 2.34 -2.54
C LYS A 40 -1.29 1.77 -1.21
N VAL A 41 -1.73 0.52 -1.23
CA VAL A 41 -2.03 -0.20 0.01
C VAL A 41 -0.79 -1.00 0.43
N LEU A 42 -0.19 -0.60 1.55
CA LEU A 42 1.00 -1.20 2.16
C LEU A 42 0.61 -1.85 3.50
N SER A 43 1.34 -2.86 3.95
CA SER A 43 1.08 -3.59 5.20
C SER A 43 2.30 -3.40 6.08
N THR A 44 2.09 -3.03 7.34
CA THR A 44 3.15 -2.82 8.34
C THR A 44 4.02 -4.06 8.57
N THR A 45 3.49 -5.24 8.28
CA THR A 45 4.18 -6.53 8.44
C THR A 45 5.30 -6.77 7.41
N ILE A 46 5.52 -5.86 6.46
CA ILE A 46 6.52 -5.97 5.40
C ILE A 46 7.22 -4.61 5.29
N ASP A 47 8.55 -4.60 5.20
CA ASP A 47 9.30 -3.35 5.05
C ASP A 47 8.93 -2.60 3.77
N LEU A 48 8.62 -1.30 3.89
CA LEU A 48 8.11 -0.47 2.78
C LEU A 48 8.98 -0.54 1.52
N PRO A 49 10.32 -0.42 1.57
CA PRO A 49 11.16 -0.46 0.36
C PRO A 49 11.11 -1.78 -0.43
N THR A 50 10.61 -2.87 0.17
CA THR A 50 10.49 -4.17 -0.51
C THR A 50 9.27 -4.27 -1.43
N TYR A 51 8.31 -3.35 -1.30
CA TYR A 51 7.09 -3.34 -2.11
C TYR A 51 7.37 -3.04 -3.58
N LYS A 52 6.89 -3.92 -4.46
CA LYS A 52 7.05 -3.75 -5.92
C LYS A 52 6.22 -2.59 -6.47
N SER A 53 5.07 -2.29 -5.85
CA SER A 53 4.25 -1.13 -6.17
C SER A 53 5.01 0.19 -5.93
N ILE A 54 5.95 0.21 -4.98
CA ILE A 54 6.88 1.34 -4.78
C ILE A 54 7.76 1.53 -6.00
N ARG A 55 8.54 0.51 -6.35
CA ARG A 55 9.42 0.56 -7.51
C ARG A 55 8.71 0.82 -8.83
N MET A 56 7.47 0.35 -8.98
CA MET A 56 6.70 0.56 -10.20
C MET A 56 6.20 2.00 -10.34
N SER A 57 5.61 2.59 -9.30
CA SER A 57 5.14 3.98 -9.45
C SER A 57 6.29 4.97 -9.55
N GLN A 58 7.43 4.73 -8.88
CA GLN A 58 8.59 5.64 -8.93
C GLN A 58 9.16 5.82 -10.34
N ARG A 59 8.89 4.89 -11.27
CA ARG A 59 9.26 5.01 -12.69
C ARG A 59 8.47 6.11 -13.42
N ILE A 60 7.29 6.46 -12.92
CA ILE A 60 6.33 7.37 -13.54
C ILE A 60 5.91 8.53 -12.61
N ASP A 61 6.32 8.48 -11.35
CA ASP A 61 6.09 9.46 -10.30
C ASP A 61 7.29 9.45 -9.33
N THR A 62 8.42 10.00 -9.76
CA THR A 62 9.70 9.94 -9.02
C THR A 62 9.71 10.82 -7.77
N THR A 63 8.99 11.94 -7.80
CA THR A 63 8.86 12.88 -6.67
C THR A 63 7.71 12.50 -5.73
N GLY A 64 6.83 11.59 -6.12
CA GLY A 64 5.69 11.17 -5.30
C GLY A 64 4.55 12.18 -5.24
N GLU A 65 4.57 13.22 -6.09
CA GLU A 65 3.60 14.34 -6.10
C GLU A 65 2.15 13.91 -6.24
N ARG A 66 1.91 12.69 -6.72
CA ARG A 66 0.58 12.10 -6.90
C ARG A 66 0.46 10.72 -6.28
N THR A 67 1.37 10.34 -5.38
CA THR A 67 1.33 9.06 -4.69
C THR A 67 0.96 9.25 -3.23
N LEU A 68 -0.09 8.54 -2.79
CA LEU A 68 -0.56 8.45 -1.40
C LEU A 68 -0.40 7.00 -0.92
N ALA A 69 0.17 6.80 0.26
CA ALA A 69 0.32 5.47 0.85
C ALA A 69 -0.69 5.26 1.98
N MET A 70 -1.51 4.23 1.85
CA MET A 70 -2.38 3.70 2.90
C MET A 70 -1.67 2.53 3.56
N VAL A 71 -1.21 2.72 4.79
CA VAL A 71 -0.51 1.72 5.60
C VAL A 71 -1.54 0.99 6.45
N THR A 72 -1.62 -0.33 6.27
CA THR A 72 -2.64 -1.19 6.86
C THR A 72 -2.04 -2.17 7.87
N LYS A 73 -2.90 -2.71 8.73
CA LYS A 73 -2.52 -3.62 9.83
C LYS A 73 -1.63 -2.95 10.89
N CYS A 74 -1.93 -1.69 11.22
CA CYS A 74 -1.19 -0.95 12.23
C CYS A 74 -1.23 -1.59 13.63
N ASP A 75 -2.19 -2.48 13.89
CA ASP A 75 -2.23 -3.37 15.06
C ASP A 75 -1.03 -4.33 15.15
N LYS A 76 -0.33 -4.57 14.04
CA LYS A 76 0.87 -5.41 13.94
C LYS A 76 2.11 -4.61 13.58
N ALA A 77 2.05 -3.29 13.77
CA ALA A 77 3.16 -2.41 13.46
C ALA A 77 4.39 -2.78 14.27
N PRO A 78 5.59 -2.78 13.65
CA PRO A 78 6.82 -2.70 14.41
C PRO A 78 6.91 -1.35 15.14
N GLU A 79 7.67 -1.30 16.24
CA GLU A 79 7.87 -0.07 17.02
C GLU A 79 8.45 1.08 16.17
N ASP A 80 9.20 0.76 15.12
CA ASP A 80 9.86 1.71 14.22
C ASP A 80 8.97 2.24 13.07
N LEU A 81 7.68 1.86 13.02
CA LEU A 81 6.83 2.25 11.90
C LEU A 81 6.63 3.78 11.82
N LEU A 82 6.50 4.49 12.95
CA LEU A 82 6.36 5.95 12.95
C LEU A 82 7.59 6.61 12.31
N GLU A 83 8.79 6.14 12.64
CA GLU A 83 10.03 6.63 12.05
C GLU A 83 10.05 6.36 10.54
N LYS A 84 9.69 5.14 10.11
CA LYS A 84 9.65 4.76 8.68
C LYS A 84 8.67 5.58 7.83
N VAL A 85 7.51 5.95 8.38
CA VAL A 85 6.54 6.80 7.65
C VAL A 85 6.94 8.27 7.67
N THR A 86 7.66 8.70 8.71
CA THR A 86 8.12 10.09 8.86
C THR A 86 9.39 10.37 8.05
N SER A 87 10.29 9.39 7.91
CA SER A 87 11.51 9.50 7.11
C SER A 87 11.22 9.62 5.62
N ASP A 88 10.09 9.07 5.17
CA ASP A 88 9.67 9.02 3.77
C ASP A 88 10.75 8.49 2.81
N ASP A 89 11.46 7.43 3.22
CA ASP A 89 12.58 6.84 2.44
C ASP A 89 12.18 6.32 1.04
N VAL A 90 10.88 6.32 0.72
CA VAL A 90 10.32 5.82 -0.54
C VAL A 90 9.60 6.89 -1.36
N ASN A 91 9.72 8.18 -0.99
CA ASN A 91 9.17 9.35 -1.67
C ASN A 91 7.66 9.27 -1.94
N ILE A 92 6.84 9.34 -0.89
CA ILE A 92 5.38 9.40 -0.96
C ILE A 92 4.97 10.85 -0.70
N GLY A 93 4.99 11.66 -1.74
CA GLY A 93 4.81 13.11 -1.64
C GLY A 93 3.44 13.58 -1.12
N LEU A 94 2.37 12.77 -1.27
CA LEU A 94 1.07 13.08 -0.64
C LEU A 94 0.95 12.58 0.80
N GLY A 95 1.98 11.90 1.32
CA GLY A 95 2.07 11.40 2.69
C GLY A 95 1.48 10.00 2.90
N TYR A 96 1.35 9.65 4.18
CA TYR A 96 0.91 8.34 4.64
C TYR A 96 -0.38 8.45 5.45
N ILE A 97 -1.27 7.48 5.28
CA ILE A 97 -2.47 7.30 6.10
C ILE A 97 -2.37 5.91 6.73
N CYS A 98 -2.22 5.87 8.05
CA CYS A 98 -2.22 4.63 8.82
C CYS A 98 -3.65 4.24 9.15
N VAL A 99 -4.01 2.96 8.93
CA VAL A 99 -5.33 2.43 9.22
C VAL A 99 -5.25 1.04 9.86
N ARG A 100 -6.21 0.76 10.74
CA ARG A 100 -6.53 -0.60 11.18
C ARG A 100 -7.80 -1.04 10.46
N ASN A 101 -7.70 -2.12 9.70
CA ASN A 101 -8.88 -2.72 9.05
C ASN A 101 -9.54 -3.72 10.00
N HIS A 102 -10.84 -3.94 9.82
CA HIS A 102 -11.61 -4.99 10.48
C HIS A 102 -10.97 -6.38 10.27
N ILE A 103 -10.84 -7.15 11.35
CA ILE A 103 -10.35 -8.54 11.32
C ILE A 103 -11.49 -9.55 11.52
N LYS A 104 -11.27 -10.81 11.10
CA LYS A 104 -12.33 -11.84 11.09
C LYS A 104 -12.90 -12.16 12.49
N ASP A 105 -12.09 -12.02 13.52
CA ASP A 105 -12.41 -12.46 14.88
C ASP A 105 -12.79 -11.28 15.81
N GLU A 106 -13.38 -10.22 15.25
CA GLU A 106 -13.91 -9.08 16.01
C GLU A 106 -15.23 -8.57 15.40
N SER A 107 -16.04 -7.89 16.21
CA SER A 107 -17.18 -7.08 15.77
C SER A 107 -16.72 -5.73 15.24
N TYR A 108 -17.60 -5.03 14.53
CA TYR A 108 -17.30 -3.71 13.96
C TYR A 108 -17.06 -2.65 15.05
N GLU A 109 -17.80 -2.73 16.15
CA GLU A 109 -17.64 -1.88 17.33
C GLU A 109 -16.28 -2.10 18.02
N GLU A 110 -15.86 -3.36 18.17
CA GLU A 110 -14.53 -3.70 18.70
C GLU A 110 -13.41 -3.15 17.79
N ALA A 111 -13.56 -3.29 16.47
CA ALA A 111 -12.63 -2.74 15.50
C ALA A 111 -12.48 -1.21 15.63
N ARG A 112 -13.59 -0.49 15.78
CA ARG A 112 -13.60 0.97 15.96
C ARG A 112 -12.94 1.41 17.27
N VAL A 113 -13.20 0.70 18.36
CA VAL A 113 -12.58 1.00 19.66
C VAL A 113 -11.05 0.85 19.56
N GLU A 114 -10.58 -0.22 18.93
CA GLU A 114 -9.14 -0.41 18.73
C GLU A 114 -8.50 0.60 17.78
N GLU A 115 -9.18 0.95 16.69
CA GLU A 115 -8.69 1.99 15.77
C GLU A 115 -8.53 3.34 16.50
N ALA A 116 -9.51 3.72 17.33
CA ALA A 116 -9.43 4.91 18.17
C ALA A 116 -8.26 4.83 19.16
N ARG A 117 -8.09 3.68 19.84
CA ARG A 117 -6.97 3.48 20.78
C ARG A 117 -5.60 3.66 20.10
N LEU A 118 -5.41 3.07 18.91
CA LEU A 118 -4.16 3.22 18.15
C LEU A 118 -3.93 4.65 17.69
N SER A 119 -5.00 5.40 17.40
CA SER A 119 -4.91 6.81 16.99
C SER A 119 -4.46 7.72 18.13
N ASP A 120 -4.80 7.39 19.38
CA ASP A 120 -4.37 8.16 20.56
C ASP A 120 -2.89 7.91 20.95
N GLU A 121 -2.29 6.81 20.47
CA GLU A 121 -0.90 6.44 20.76
C GLU A 121 0.12 7.14 19.83
N TRP A 122 -0.32 7.80 18.75
CA TRP A 122 0.50 8.25 17.62
C TRP A 122 0.31 9.74 17.30
#